data_AF-A0A066YW07-F1
#
_entry.id   AF-A0A066YW07-F1
#
_cell.length_a   1.000
_cell.length_b   1.000
_cell.length_c   1.000
_cell.angle_alpha   90.00
_cell.angle_beta   90.00
_cell.angle_gamma   90.00
#
_symmetry.space_group_name_H-M   'P 1'
#
loop_
_entity.id
_entity.type
_entity.pdbx_description
1 polymer ?
#
loop_
_entity_poly.entity_id
_entity_poly.type
_entity_poly.pdbx_seq_one_letter_code
_entity_poly.pdbx_strand_id
1 'polypeptide(L)'
;MKQRRQPDLFSLPADSDDDEYDYFQPKDTPAPRPALATVPTAPAKTPAAKPQPPAPAGNRTAGPAEPKAKAPISKYRIPFGTRSHQAAQWIAEAAVEAWDREHGGSRMEIPVGVVAALALWPLKGPGGPLCAEFFLQLDAKDLAQALRECWAYWWTIRPDLVHRAAPLASWLDESMSAHELRCIKAVARAAITQGLFDLTGTDDPYMLADFDLMSWMITGMRSSGSRKWLGEYHTPPEICELMARQVIGDCSEVKPGHSFCDPAAGTGGMVRAAVQMLRERGIDPATCRWHLCDIDPIAAAGAAVNVLLWKMGPNTTVWCGDTLAQADTERLALEEKARIFEHREDLRWKAATVAAVLQAEELLARATRKAA
;
A
#
# COMPACT_ATOMS: atom_id res chain seq x y z
N MET A 1 26.70 -13.09 -62.05
CA MET A 1 25.80 -12.88 -60.89
C MET A 1 26.47 -13.50 -59.66
N LYS A 2 27.02 -12.66 -58.77
CA LYS A 2 27.77 -13.09 -57.56
C LYS A 2 26.81 -13.12 -56.37
N GLN A 3 26.60 -14.31 -55.79
CA GLN A 3 25.95 -14.48 -54.48
C GLN A 3 26.93 -14.06 -53.38
N ARG A 4 26.53 -13.08 -52.56
CA ARG A 4 27.21 -12.73 -51.30
C ARG A 4 26.68 -13.65 -50.20
N ARG A 5 27.56 -14.45 -49.60
CA ARG A 5 27.33 -15.14 -48.33
C ARG A 5 27.34 -14.10 -47.19
N GLN A 6 26.34 -14.16 -46.31
CA GLN A 6 26.35 -13.46 -45.02
C GLN A 6 27.35 -14.15 -44.07
N PRO A 7 28.09 -13.40 -43.24
CA PRO A 7 28.96 -13.98 -42.23
C PRO A 7 28.15 -14.45 -41.00
N ASP A 8 28.54 -15.61 -40.51
CA ASP A 8 27.99 -16.30 -39.34
C ASP A 8 28.44 -15.60 -38.04
N LEU A 9 27.46 -15.14 -37.24
CA LEU A 9 27.66 -14.28 -36.08
C LEU A 9 28.05 -15.05 -34.80
N PHE A 10 28.23 -16.38 -34.88
CA PHE A 10 28.41 -17.24 -33.70
C PHE A 10 29.70 -18.07 -33.69
N SER A 11 30.71 -17.70 -34.48
CA SER A 11 32.04 -18.30 -34.36
C SER A 11 32.89 -17.54 -33.33
N LEU A 12 32.96 -18.03 -32.09
CA LEU A 12 33.95 -17.58 -31.10
C LEU A 12 35.32 -18.22 -31.41
N PRO A 13 36.43 -17.46 -31.40
CA PRO A 13 37.76 -18.05 -31.42
C PRO A 13 38.13 -18.60 -30.05
N ALA A 14 38.82 -19.74 -30.08
CA ALA A 14 39.39 -20.41 -28.92
C ALA A 14 40.56 -19.62 -28.31
N ASP A 15 40.65 -19.72 -26.98
CA ASP A 15 41.75 -19.48 -26.05
C ASP A 15 43.03 -18.80 -26.57
N SER A 16 43.36 -17.69 -25.92
CA SER A 16 44.75 -17.32 -25.65
C SER A 16 44.87 -16.78 -24.22
N ASP A 17 45.70 -17.47 -23.45
CA ASP A 17 46.17 -17.13 -22.10
C ASP A 17 46.86 -15.75 -22.03
N ASP A 18 46.96 -15.28 -20.78
CA ASP A 18 47.79 -14.19 -20.25
C ASP A 18 47.32 -12.75 -20.53
N ASP A 19 46.54 -12.19 -19.61
CA ASP A 19 46.77 -10.83 -19.12
C ASP A 19 46.17 -10.64 -17.71
N GLU A 20 47.09 -10.59 -16.75
CA GLU A 20 46.90 -10.30 -15.32
C GLU A 20 46.45 -8.84 -15.13
N TYR A 21 45.15 -8.61 -14.94
CA TYR A 21 44.61 -7.29 -14.58
C TYR A 21 44.44 -7.16 -13.06
N ASP A 22 45.49 -6.64 -12.43
CA ASP A 22 45.50 -6.13 -11.06
C ASP A 22 44.62 -4.87 -10.94
N TYR A 23 43.45 -5.02 -10.34
CA TYR A 23 42.49 -3.93 -10.10
C TYR A 23 42.09 -3.79 -8.63
N PHE A 24 42.99 -4.02 -7.66
CA PHE A 24 42.72 -3.59 -6.28
C PHE A 24 44.00 -3.23 -5.50
N GLN A 25 44.48 -1.99 -5.72
CA GLN A 25 45.36 -1.29 -4.78
C GLN A 25 44.58 -0.11 -4.17
N PRO A 26 44.32 -0.08 -2.85
CA PRO A 26 43.68 1.05 -2.21
C PRO A 26 44.72 2.18 -2.01
N LYS A 27 44.67 3.19 -2.86
CA LYS A 27 45.33 4.48 -2.61
C LYS A 27 44.25 5.55 -2.42
N ASP A 28 44.10 5.96 -1.17
CA ASP A 28 44.07 7.36 -0.73
C ASP A 28 43.30 7.51 0.58
N THR A 29 44.04 7.77 1.65
CA THR A 29 43.52 8.30 2.92
C THR A 29 42.77 9.61 2.64
N PRO A 30 41.53 9.78 3.12
CA PRO A 30 40.78 11.01 2.88
C PRO A 30 41.42 12.17 3.66
N ALA A 31 41.69 13.27 2.96
CA ALA A 31 42.15 14.53 3.53
C ALA A 31 41.18 15.06 4.62
N PRO A 32 41.69 15.73 5.67
CA PRO A 32 40.84 16.28 6.72
C PRO A 32 39.91 17.37 6.16
N ARG A 33 38.62 17.30 6.53
CA ARG A 33 37.61 18.29 6.15
C ARG A 33 38.00 19.69 6.64
N PRO A 34 37.79 20.75 5.84
CA PRO A 34 37.95 22.12 6.30
C PRO A 34 36.93 22.43 7.40
N ALA A 35 37.41 23.09 8.46
CA ALA A 35 36.59 23.52 9.59
C ALA A 35 35.50 24.49 9.12
N LEU A 36 34.27 24.24 9.53
CA LEU A 36 33.12 25.13 9.33
C LEU A 36 33.39 26.46 10.05
N ALA A 37 33.30 27.56 9.30
CA ALA A 37 33.39 28.91 9.85
C ALA A 37 32.28 29.12 10.89
N THR A 38 32.66 29.58 12.08
CA THR A 38 31.77 29.98 13.16
C THR A 38 30.89 31.15 12.72
N VAL A 39 29.57 30.95 12.75
CA VAL A 39 28.56 32.00 12.55
C VAL A 39 28.61 32.99 13.73
N PRO A 40 28.63 34.31 13.50
CA PRO A 40 28.57 35.29 14.58
C PRO A 40 27.24 35.21 15.35
N THR A 41 27.33 35.03 16.67
CA THR A 41 26.21 35.12 17.61
C THR A 41 25.59 36.51 17.58
N ALA A 42 24.30 36.59 17.25
CA ALA A 42 23.49 37.80 17.37
C ALA A 42 23.30 38.20 18.84
N PRO A 43 23.24 39.52 19.17
CA PRO A 43 23.12 39.99 20.54
C PRO A 43 21.74 39.67 21.15
N ALA A 44 21.78 39.25 22.41
CA ALA A 44 20.63 38.92 23.24
C ALA A 44 19.64 40.10 23.33
N LYS A 45 18.38 39.88 22.94
CA LYS A 45 17.28 40.80 23.22
C LYS A 45 16.76 40.56 24.63
N THR A 46 16.73 41.63 25.40
CA THR A 46 16.16 41.77 26.75
C THR A 46 14.72 41.24 26.83
N PRO A 47 14.30 40.54 27.89
CA PRO A 47 12.94 40.05 28.02
C PRO A 47 11.97 41.21 28.30
N ALA A 48 10.98 41.38 27.42
CA ALA A 48 9.83 42.24 27.64
C ALA A 48 8.91 41.61 28.71
N ALA A 49 8.36 42.47 29.59
CA ALA A 49 7.52 42.09 30.72
C ALA A 49 6.25 41.34 30.28
N LYS A 50 5.94 40.24 30.97
CA LYS A 50 4.70 39.48 30.81
C LYS A 50 3.50 40.30 31.31
N PRO A 51 2.39 40.40 30.56
CA PRO A 51 1.14 40.94 31.08
C PRO A 51 0.58 40.03 32.17
N GLN A 52 0.15 40.64 33.26
CA GLN A 52 -0.46 39.98 34.42
C GLN A 52 -1.81 39.36 34.03
N PRO A 53 -2.11 38.11 34.44
CA PRO A 53 -3.40 37.50 34.13
C PRO A 53 -4.53 38.18 34.93
N PRO A 54 -5.72 38.35 34.33
CA PRO A 54 -6.89 38.89 35.04
C PRO A 54 -7.38 37.90 36.11
N ALA A 55 -7.97 38.48 37.17
CA ALA A 55 -8.47 37.81 38.36
C ALA A 55 -9.49 36.68 38.06
N PRO A 56 -9.59 35.66 38.93
CA PRO A 56 -10.44 34.50 38.70
C PRO A 56 -11.92 34.89 38.74
N ALA A 57 -12.61 34.71 37.60
CA ALA A 57 -14.06 34.75 37.53
C ALA A 57 -14.64 33.52 38.25
N GLY A 58 -15.64 33.76 39.11
CA GLY A 58 -16.21 32.76 40.00
C GLY A 58 -16.78 31.51 39.31
N ASN A 59 -16.75 30.42 40.07
CA ASN A 59 -17.34 29.12 39.75
C ASN A 59 -18.76 29.24 39.17
N ARG A 60 -18.88 29.03 37.85
CA ARG A 60 -20.13 28.58 37.23
C ARG A 60 -20.02 27.10 37.03
N THR A 61 -20.90 26.36 37.68
CA THR A 61 -21.15 24.94 37.47
C THR A 61 -21.40 24.69 35.98
N ALA A 62 -20.52 23.90 35.36
CA ALA A 62 -20.70 23.45 33.98
C ALA A 62 -21.91 22.50 33.94
N GLY A 63 -22.97 22.91 33.23
CA GLY A 63 -24.02 21.99 32.79
C GLY A 63 -23.43 20.93 31.84
N PRO A 64 -24.12 19.80 31.64
CA PRO A 64 -23.66 18.75 30.74
C PRO A 64 -23.38 19.34 29.36
N ALA A 65 -22.15 19.12 28.86
CA ALA A 65 -21.70 19.64 27.59
C ALA A 65 -22.62 19.13 26.47
N GLU A 66 -23.23 20.07 25.73
CA GLU A 66 -23.93 19.75 24.49
C GLU A 66 -22.97 19.02 23.53
N PRO A 67 -23.45 17.98 22.82
CA PRO A 67 -22.61 17.25 21.88
C PRO A 67 -22.10 18.20 20.79
N LYS A 68 -20.77 18.33 20.70
CA LYS A 68 -20.12 19.15 19.68
C LYS A 68 -20.61 18.73 18.29
N ALA A 69 -21.11 19.69 17.53
CA ALA A 69 -21.59 19.49 16.17
C ALA A 69 -20.53 18.77 15.30
N LYS A 70 -20.98 17.77 14.54
CA LYS A 70 -20.15 16.96 13.64
C LYS A 70 -19.44 17.86 12.64
N ALA A 71 -18.12 17.70 12.52
CA ALA A 71 -17.31 18.48 11.60
C ALA A 71 -17.72 18.15 10.15
N PRO A 72 -17.91 19.14 9.26
CA PRO A 72 -18.38 18.87 7.90
C PRO A 72 -17.34 18.09 7.07
N ILE A 73 -17.83 17.14 6.28
CA ILE A 73 -17.12 16.31 5.28
C ILE A 73 -16.12 17.12 4.42
N SER A 74 -16.40 18.40 4.16
CA SER A 74 -15.54 19.28 3.35
C SER A 74 -14.13 19.52 3.91
N LYS A 75 -13.88 19.20 5.18
CA LYS A 75 -12.60 19.49 5.85
C LYS A 75 -11.44 18.59 5.46
N TYR A 76 -11.70 17.39 4.95
CA TYR A 76 -10.67 16.38 4.67
C TYR A 76 -10.52 16.12 3.18
N ARG A 77 -10.79 17.12 2.35
CA ARG A 77 -10.67 17.01 0.90
C ARG A 77 -9.28 17.38 0.43
N ILE A 78 -8.83 16.69 -0.60
CA ILE A 78 -7.63 17.05 -1.34
C ILE A 78 -7.89 18.38 -2.04
N PRO A 79 -6.94 19.33 -2.00
CA PRO A 79 -7.09 20.59 -2.72
C PRO A 79 -7.37 20.37 -4.20
N PHE A 80 -8.32 21.13 -4.75
CA PHE A 80 -8.68 21.04 -6.16
C PHE A 80 -7.45 21.27 -7.07
N GLY A 81 -7.29 20.43 -8.09
CA GLY A 81 -6.16 20.49 -9.02
C GLY A 81 -4.89 19.77 -8.57
N THR A 82 -4.87 19.18 -7.37
CA THR A 82 -3.79 18.29 -6.94
C THR A 82 -3.78 17.03 -7.79
N ARG A 83 -2.61 16.64 -8.32
CA ARG A 83 -2.47 15.37 -9.06
C ARG A 83 -2.59 14.19 -8.10
N SER A 84 -3.18 13.08 -8.53
CA SER A 84 -3.41 11.89 -7.69
C SER A 84 -2.11 11.34 -7.08
N HIS A 85 -1.02 11.30 -7.85
CA HIS A 85 0.31 10.92 -7.36
C HIS A 85 0.81 11.83 -6.22
N GLN A 86 0.60 13.13 -6.34
CA GLN A 86 1.00 14.11 -5.32
C GLN A 86 0.14 13.98 -4.07
N ALA A 87 -1.17 13.76 -4.21
CA ALA A 87 -2.05 13.51 -3.08
C ALA A 87 -1.66 12.22 -2.34
N ALA A 88 -1.36 11.15 -3.07
CA ALA A 88 -0.88 9.89 -2.49
C ALA A 88 0.42 10.09 -1.70
N GLN A 89 1.35 10.87 -2.23
CA GLN A 89 2.58 11.24 -1.53
C GLN A 89 2.29 12.00 -0.24
N TRP A 90 1.46 13.04 -0.26
CA TRP A 90 1.13 13.82 0.94
C TRP A 90 0.45 13.00 2.04
N ILE A 91 -0.46 12.10 1.66
CA ILE A 91 -1.12 11.18 2.58
C ILE A 91 -0.09 10.26 3.23
N ALA A 92 0.81 9.69 2.42
CA ALA A 92 1.84 8.78 2.91
C ALA A 92 2.84 9.50 3.83
N GLU A 93 3.33 10.68 3.44
CA GLU A 93 4.25 11.49 4.24
C GLU A 93 3.64 11.82 5.61
N ALA A 94 2.37 12.23 5.65
CA ALA A 94 1.70 12.53 6.92
C ALA A 94 1.51 11.28 7.80
N ALA A 95 1.22 10.13 7.20
CA ALA A 95 1.11 8.85 7.90
C ALA A 95 2.46 8.42 8.51
N VAL A 96 3.54 8.52 7.73
CA VAL A 96 4.92 8.24 8.17
C VAL A 96 5.34 9.20 9.29
N GLU A 97 5.12 10.51 9.12
CA GLU A 97 5.44 11.50 10.15
C GLU A 97 4.66 11.24 11.45
N ALA A 98 3.40 10.83 11.35
CA ALA A 98 2.60 10.49 12.52
C ALA A 98 3.13 9.24 13.23
N TRP A 99 3.58 8.23 12.49
CA TRP A 99 4.23 7.05 13.05
C TRP A 99 5.52 7.40 13.80
N ASP A 100 6.39 8.18 13.17
CA ASP A 100 7.67 8.60 13.74
C ASP A 100 7.49 9.49 14.97
N ARG A 101 6.56 10.45 14.92
CA ARG A 101 6.26 11.36 16.04
C ARG A 101 5.72 10.62 17.26
N GLU A 102 4.92 9.58 17.06
CA GLU A 102 4.43 8.72 18.14
C GLU A 102 5.46 7.67 18.58
N HIS A 103 6.66 7.64 17.99
CA HIS A 103 7.71 6.65 18.29
C HIS A 103 7.24 5.20 18.04
N GLY A 104 6.50 4.96 16.95
CA GLY A 104 5.90 3.66 16.64
C GLY A 104 6.88 2.50 16.42
N GLY A 105 8.17 2.79 16.26
CA GLY A 105 9.23 1.79 16.15
C GLY A 105 9.54 1.40 14.70
N SER A 106 10.23 0.26 14.52
CA SER A 106 10.80 -0.16 13.23
C SER A 106 9.90 -1.07 12.39
N ARG A 107 8.73 -1.47 12.91
CA ARG A 107 7.79 -2.37 12.22
C ARG A 107 7.01 -1.62 11.14
N MET A 108 7.63 -1.46 9.96
CA MET A 108 7.02 -0.71 8.86
C MET A 108 5.72 -1.34 8.35
N GLU A 109 5.53 -2.64 8.55
CA GLU A 109 4.35 -3.37 8.13
C GLU A 109 3.06 -2.89 8.81
N ILE A 110 3.16 -2.32 10.02
CA ILE A 110 2.01 -1.80 10.77
C ILE A 110 1.45 -0.52 10.13
N PRO A 111 2.20 0.60 10.01
CA PRO A 111 1.65 1.82 9.42
C PRO A 111 1.26 1.63 7.95
N VAL A 112 2.01 0.84 7.18
CA VAL A 112 1.65 0.49 5.80
C VAL A 112 0.34 -0.29 5.78
N GLY A 113 0.18 -1.28 6.66
CA GLY A 113 -1.04 -2.09 6.79
C GLY A 113 -2.28 -1.30 7.20
N VAL A 114 -2.13 -0.32 8.10
CA VAL A 114 -3.21 0.60 8.49
C VAL A 114 -3.71 1.38 7.27
N VAL A 115 -2.80 1.99 6.52
CA VAL A 115 -3.17 2.79 5.33
C VAL A 115 -3.73 1.89 4.22
N ALA A 116 -3.18 0.69 4.03
CA ALA A 116 -3.69 -0.29 3.08
C ALA A 116 -5.15 -0.69 3.37
N ALA A 117 -5.46 -1.07 4.61
CA ALA A 117 -6.82 -1.46 5.00
C ALA A 117 -7.82 -0.29 4.84
N LEU A 118 -7.44 0.92 5.23
CA LEU A 118 -8.30 2.10 5.03
C LEU A 118 -8.50 2.43 3.54
N ALA A 119 -7.45 2.37 2.72
CA ALA A 119 -7.54 2.56 1.28
C ALA A 119 -8.44 1.51 0.62
N LEU A 120 -8.44 0.28 1.14
CA LEU A 120 -9.27 -0.81 0.69
C LEU A 120 -10.68 -0.83 1.29
N TRP A 121 -11.06 0.16 2.11
CA TRP A 121 -12.36 0.13 2.78
C TRP A 121 -13.52 -0.02 1.77
N PRO A 122 -14.45 -0.98 1.95
CA PRO A 122 -15.37 -1.38 0.88
C PRO A 122 -16.40 -0.31 0.47
N LEU A 123 -16.71 0.64 1.36
CA LEU A 123 -17.66 1.69 1.07
C LEU A 123 -17.02 2.75 0.15
N LYS A 124 -17.36 2.69 -1.14
CA LYS A 124 -16.89 3.59 -2.21
C LYS A 124 -18.04 4.45 -2.80
N GLY A 125 -17.71 5.35 -3.70
CA GLY A 125 -18.64 6.24 -4.41
C GLY A 125 -19.14 7.38 -3.51
N PRO A 126 -20.44 7.78 -3.61
CA PRO A 126 -20.99 8.88 -2.83
C PRO A 126 -20.86 8.73 -1.30
N GLY A 127 -20.74 7.48 -0.81
CA GLY A 127 -20.52 7.18 0.61
C GLY A 127 -19.07 7.20 1.05
N GLY A 128 -18.09 7.21 0.12
CA GLY A 128 -16.65 7.16 0.44
C GLY A 128 -16.21 8.25 1.43
N PRO A 129 -16.53 9.54 1.18
CA PRO A 129 -16.17 10.62 2.10
C PRO A 129 -16.78 10.52 3.51
N LEU A 130 -17.90 9.81 3.68
CA LEU A 130 -18.52 9.59 5.00
C LEU A 130 -17.68 8.68 5.90
N CYS A 131 -16.80 7.86 5.32
CA CYS A 131 -15.92 6.97 6.06
C CYS A 131 -14.96 7.75 6.97
N ALA A 132 -14.52 8.95 6.54
CA ALA A 132 -13.61 9.77 7.31
C ALA A 132 -14.15 10.09 8.71
N GLU A 133 -15.40 10.55 8.80
CA GLU A 133 -16.02 10.89 10.08
C GLU A 133 -16.20 9.67 10.99
N PHE A 134 -16.59 8.53 10.41
CA PHE A 134 -16.75 7.27 11.13
C PHE A 134 -15.42 6.84 11.78
N PHE A 135 -14.36 6.71 10.99
CA PHE A 135 -13.07 6.24 11.48
C PHE A 135 -12.41 7.19 12.48
N LEU A 136 -12.59 8.50 12.31
CA LEU A 136 -12.04 9.50 13.24
C LEU A 136 -12.71 9.46 14.63
N GLN A 137 -13.90 8.88 14.75
CA GLN A 137 -14.64 8.75 16.00
C GLN A 137 -14.30 7.46 16.76
N LEU A 138 -13.77 6.44 16.08
CA LEU A 138 -13.42 5.17 16.70
C LEU A 138 -12.33 5.36 17.76
N ASP A 139 -12.41 4.56 18.83
CA ASP A 139 -11.27 4.39 19.71
C ASP A 139 -10.18 3.52 19.05
N ALA A 140 -9.04 3.35 19.71
CA ALA A 140 -7.93 2.62 19.09
C ALA A 140 -8.20 1.12 18.94
N LYS A 141 -8.99 0.52 19.83
CA LYS A 141 -9.36 -0.90 19.77
C LYS A 141 -10.43 -1.14 18.70
N ASP A 142 -11.43 -0.27 18.65
CA ASP A 142 -12.48 -0.32 17.63
C ASP A 142 -11.91 -0.07 16.24
N LEU A 143 -10.93 0.83 16.10
CA LEU A 143 -10.19 1.02 14.86
C LEU A 143 -9.47 -0.27 14.45
N ALA A 144 -8.68 -0.88 15.34
CA ALA A 144 -7.98 -2.12 15.03
C ALA A 144 -8.95 -3.25 14.63
N GLN A 145 -10.10 -3.35 15.30
CA GLN A 145 -11.15 -4.29 14.93
C GLN A 145 -11.71 -4.00 13.53
N ALA A 146 -11.99 -2.74 13.20
CA ALA A 146 -12.45 -2.35 11.87
C ALA A 146 -11.41 -2.68 10.78
N LEU A 147 -10.12 -2.46 11.03
CA LEU A 147 -9.05 -2.84 10.10
C LEU A 147 -9.04 -4.36 9.85
N ARG A 148 -9.21 -5.17 10.91
CA ARG A 148 -9.33 -6.64 10.80
C ARG A 148 -10.54 -7.04 9.96
N GLU A 149 -11.68 -6.38 10.16
CA GLU A 149 -12.89 -6.61 9.36
C GLU A 149 -12.71 -6.26 7.88
N CYS A 150 -11.92 -5.22 7.57
CA CYS A 150 -11.57 -4.89 6.19
C CYS A 150 -10.82 -6.04 5.51
N TRP A 151 -9.78 -6.58 6.17
CA TRP A 151 -9.02 -7.70 5.64
C TRP A 151 -9.87 -8.96 5.52
N ALA A 152 -10.73 -9.24 6.50
CA ALA A 152 -11.67 -10.35 6.44
C ALA A 152 -12.64 -10.22 5.26
N TYR A 153 -13.18 -9.02 5.02
CA TYR A 153 -14.02 -8.74 3.85
C TYR A 153 -13.28 -9.10 2.56
N TRP A 154 -12.06 -8.61 2.36
CA TRP A 154 -11.30 -8.91 1.14
C TRP A 154 -10.88 -10.36 1.04
N TRP A 155 -10.63 -11.05 2.15
CA TRP A 155 -10.33 -12.47 2.13
C TRP A 155 -11.51 -13.30 1.60
N THR A 156 -12.75 -12.86 1.86
CA THR A 156 -13.92 -13.54 1.27
C THR A 156 -13.96 -13.42 -0.26
N ILE A 157 -13.43 -12.35 -0.84
CA ILE A 157 -13.52 -12.05 -2.27
C ILE A 157 -12.26 -12.53 -3.03
N ARG A 158 -11.08 -12.15 -2.52
CA ARG A 158 -9.75 -12.37 -3.08
C ARG A 158 -8.80 -12.92 -1.99
N PRO A 159 -9.02 -14.16 -1.54
CA PRO A 159 -8.19 -14.77 -0.49
C PRO A 159 -6.73 -14.89 -0.92
N ASP A 160 -6.46 -15.03 -2.23
CA ASP A 160 -5.12 -15.08 -2.80
C ASP A 160 -4.33 -13.78 -2.58
N LEU A 161 -4.98 -12.63 -2.78
CA LEU A 161 -4.34 -11.34 -2.58
C LEU A 161 -4.23 -10.98 -1.10
N VAL A 162 -5.22 -11.34 -0.27
CA VAL A 162 -5.10 -11.15 1.19
C VAL A 162 -4.03 -12.05 1.78
N HIS A 163 -3.88 -13.28 1.28
CA HIS A 163 -2.76 -14.14 1.65
C HIS A 163 -1.41 -13.52 1.29
N ARG A 164 -1.28 -12.98 0.06
CA ARG A 164 -0.06 -12.26 -0.34
C ARG A 164 0.16 -10.99 0.49
N ALA A 165 -0.91 -10.30 0.89
CA ALA A 165 -0.88 -9.12 1.73
C ALA A 165 -0.71 -9.44 3.24
N ALA A 166 -0.55 -10.71 3.62
CA ALA A 166 -0.42 -11.11 5.03
C ALA A 166 0.64 -10.32 5.82
N PRO A 167 1.82 -9.96 5.28
CA PRO A 167 2.78 -9.11 6.00
C PRO A 167 2.17 -7.80 6.51
N LEU A 168 1.19 -7.23 5.78
CA LEU A 168 0.52 -5.98 6.13
C LEU A 168 -0.73 -6.16 7.01
N ALA A 169 -1.15 -7.39 7.28
CA ALA A 169 -2.41 -7.69 7.97
C ALA A 169 -2.23 -8.52 9.25
N SER A 170 -1.26 -9.45 9.28
CA SER A 170 -1.14 -10.46 10.34
C SER A 170 -0.85 -9.90 11.73
N TRP A 171 -0.23 -8.71 11.80
CA TRP A 171 0.02 -8.03 13.07
C TRP A 171 -1.28 -7.68 13.83
N LEU A 172 -2.42 -7.64 13.14
CA LEU A 172 -3.72 -7.46 13.79
C LEU A 172 -4.09 -8.67 14.66
N ASP A 173 -3.56 -9.86 14.43
CA ASP A 173 -3.87 -11.05 15.22
C ASP A 173 -2.97 -11.17 16.47
N GLU A 174 -1.98 -10.30 16.60
CA GLU A 174 -1.09 -10.22 17.75
C GLU A 174 -1.73 -9.42 18.91
N SER A 175 -1.28 -9.68 20.14
CA SER A 175 -1.66 -8.87 21.28
C SER A 175 -0.94 -7.52 21.23
N MET A 176 -1.67 -6.47 20.83
CA MET A 176 -1.11 -5.12 20.75
C MET A 176 -1.09 -4.41 22.11
N SER A 177 0.02 -3.75 22.41
CA SER A 177 0.14 -2.85 23.55
C SER A 177 -0.75 -1.60 23.39
N ALA A 178 -1.04 -0.95 24.51
CA ALA A 178 -1.75 0.34 24.48
C ALA A 178 -0.95 1.42 23.72
N HIS A 179 0.37 1.28 23.59
CA HIS A 179 1.20 2.20 22.83
C HIS A 179 1.08 2.00 21.32
N GLU A 180 1.17 0.75 20.84
CA GLU A 180 0.98 0.42 19.43
C GLU A 180 -0.40 0.85 18.94
N LEU A 181 -1.44 0.59 19.74
CA LEU A 181 -2.81 1.04 19.44
C LEU A 181 -2.90 2.57 19.29
N ARG A 182 -2.17 3.35 20.09
CA ARG A 182 -2.10 4.81 19.92
C ARG A 182 -1.40 5.20 18.62
N CYS A 183 -0.29 4.54 18.27
CA CYS A 183 0.45 4.80 17.04
C CYS A 183 -0.40 4.49 15.80
N ILE A 184 -1.08 3.34 15.80
CA ILE A 184 -2.05 2.93 14.76
C ILE A 184 -3.13 4.01 14.57
N LYS A 185 -3.72 4.48 15.68
CA LYS A 185 -4.73 5.54 15.63
C LYS A 185 -4.19 6.86 15.08
N ALA A 186 -2.95 7.23 15.43
CA ALA A 186 -2.31 8.43 14.92
C ALA A 186 -2.06 8.36 13.41
N VAL A 187 -1.57 7.23 12.92
CA VAL A 187 -1.37 6.96 11.47
C VAL A 187 -2.69 7.05 10.72
N ALA A 188 -3.72 6.33 11.19
CA ALA A 188 -5.04 6.35 10.57
C ALA A 188 -5.61 7.77 10.53
N ARG A 189 -5.54 8.49 11.66
CA ARG A 189 -6.00 9.88 11.75
C ARG A 189 -5.27 10.76 10.74
N ALA A 190 -3.94 10.70 10.68
CA ALA A 190 -3.14 11.53 9.79
C ALA A 190 -3.50 11.29 8.33
N ALA A 191 -3.53 10.03 7.89
CA ALA A 191 -3.90 9.66 6.53
C ALA A 191 -5.32 10.13 6.16
N ILE A 192 -6.30 9.92 7.06
CA ILE A 192 -7.68 10.35 6.85
C ILE A 192 -7.78 11.87 6.75
N THR A 193 -7.11 12.60 7.65
CA THR A 193 -7.16 14.06 7.65
C THR A 193 -6.51 14.69 6.41
N GLN A 194 -5.58 13.98 5.77
CA GLN A 194 -4.99 14.38 4.49
C GLN A 194 -5.78 13.94 3.26
N GLY A 195 -6.98 13.40 3.45
CA GLY A 195 -7.89 13.07 2.36
C GLY A 195 -7.72 11.68 1.77
N LEU A 196 -7.28 10.70 2.56
CA LEU A 196 -7.24 9.29 2.12
C LEU A 196 -8.56 8.83 1.49
N PHE A 197 -9.70 9.13 2.11
CA PHE A 197 -11.01 8.73 1.59
C PHE A 197 -11.51 9.62 0.44
N ASP A 198 -10.92 10.80 0.23
CA ASP A 198 -11.19 11.60 -0.96
C ASP A 198 -10.47 10.99 -2.18
N LEU A 199 -9.24 10.50 -1.99
CA LEU A 199 -8.45 9.82 -3.02
C LEU A 199 -8.98 8.41 -3.34
N THR A 200 -9.20 7.60 -2.30
CA THR A 200 -9.48 6.16 -2.43
C THR A 200 -10.97 5.84 -2.35
N GLY A 201 -11.82 6.80 -1.97
CA GLY A 201 -13.25 6.59 -1.78
C GLY A 201 -14.06 6.57 -3.07
N THR A 202 -13.46 6.90 -4.22
CA THR A 202 -14.14 6.80 -5.53
C THR A 202 -14.40 5.34 -5.91
N ASP A 203 -15.48 5.10 -6.66
CA ASP A 203 -15.77 3.80 -7.27
C ASP A 203 -15.25 3.70 -8.72
N ASP A 204 -14.77 4.80 -9.31
CA ASP A 204 -14.22 4.83 -10.66
C ASP A 204 -12.84 4.13 -10.70
N PRO A 205 -12.73 2.98 -11.42
CA PRO A 205 -11.45 2.28 -11.57
C PRO A 205 -10.37 3.14 -12.22
N TYR A 206 -10.71 4.04 -13.15
CA TYR A 206 -9.74 4.92 -13.81
C TYR A 206 -9.03 5.83 -12.80
N MET A 207 -9.78 6.42 -11.88
CA MET A 207 -9.23 7.28 -10.84
C MET A 207 -8.41 6.50 -9.81
N LEU A 208 -8.82 5.26 -9.48
CA LEU A 208 -8.10 4.44 -8.51
C LEU A 208 -6.73 3.97 -9.02
N ALA A 209 -6.55 3.76 -10.32
CA ALA A 209 -5.26 3.41 -10.92
C ALA A 209 -4.37 4.62 -11.28
N ASP A 210 -4.80 5.84 -10.95
CA ASP A 210 -4.02 7.05 -11.22
C ASP A 210 -2.94 7.32 -10.15
N PHE A 211 -2.78 6.45 -9.16
CA PHE A 211 -1.79 6.61 -8.10
C PHE A 211 -1.31 5.27 -7.54
N ASP A 212 -0.15 5.31 -6.88
CA ASP A 212 0.40 4.20 -6.10
C ASP A 212 0.70 4.70 -4.68
N LEU A 213 -0.27 4.51 -3.78
CA LEU A 213 -0.16 4.92 -2.39
C LEU A 213 0.81 4.04 -1.60
N MET A 214 0.87 2.74 -1.93
CA MET A 214 1.71 1.78 -1.22
C MET A 214 3.19 2.06 -1.45
N SER A 215 3.57 2.45 -2.67
CA SER A 215 4.95 2.85 -2.98
C SER A 215 5.43 3.98 -2.05
N TRP A 216 4.63 5.03 -1.89
CA TRP A 216 4.99 6.17 -1.06
C TRP A 216 5.07 5.81 0.42
N MET A 217 4.15 4.98 0.91
CA MET A 217 4.19 4.46 2.28
C MET A 217 5.47 3.65 2.54
N ILE A 218 5.77 2.68 1.69
CA ILE A 218 6.92 1.78 1.85
C ILE A 218 8.23 2.56 1.71
N THR A 219 8.33 3.44 0.71
CA THR A 219 9.52 4.28 0.49
C THR A 219 9.75 5.25 1.64
N GLY A 220 8.68 5.86 2.17
CA GLY A 220 8.75 6.78 3.30
C GLY A 220 9.19 6.11 4.60
N MET A 221 8.71 4.89 4.85
CA MET A 221 9.09 4.10 6.02
C MET A 221 10.53 3.53 5.94
N ARG A 222 11.10 3.38 4.73
CA ARG A 222 12.47 2.87 4.56
C ARG A 222 13.51 3.93 4.92
N SER A 223 14.41 3.57 5.84
CA SER A 223 15.53 4.43 6.22
C SER A 223 16.38 4.79 5.00
N SER A 224 16.98 5.99 5.02
CA SER A 224 17.83 6.46 3.92
C SER A 224 19.05 5.57 3.66
N GLY A 225 19.54 4.85 4.68
CA GLY A 225 20.59 3.83 4.56
C GLY A 225 20.10 2.54 3.91
N SER A 226 18.91 2.07 4.27
CA SER A 226 18.30 0.86 3.69
C SER A 226 18.04 1.03 2.19
N ARG A 227 17.51 2.19 1.76
CA ARG A 227 17.29 2.53 0.34
C ARG A 227 18.57 2.47 -0.51
N LYS A 228 19.69 2.96 0.03
CA LYS A 228 20.97 2.96 -0.69
C LYS A 228 21.62 1.58 -0.74
N TRP A 229 21.48 0.79 0.31
CA TRP A 229 22.11 -0.52 0.40
C TRP A 229 21.36 -1.60 -0.40
N LEU A 230 20.03 -1.53 -0.44
CA LEU A 230 19.19 -2.47 -1.21
C LEU A 230 19.13 -2.13 -2.70
N GLY A 231 19.59 -0.95 -3.13
CA GLY A 231 19.52 -0.53 -4.53
C GLY A 231 18.09 -0.37 -5.06
N GLU A 232 17.10 -0.33 -4.18
CA GLU A 232 15.69 -0.16 -4.52
C GLU A 232 15.41 1.30 -4.85
N TYR A 233 15.38 1.60 -6.15
CA TYR A 233 14.98 2.90 -6.65
C TYR A 233 13.52 2.82 -7.09
N HIS A 234 12.67 3.63 -6.45
CA HIS A 234 11.32 3.83 -6.93
C HIS A 234 11.36 4.43 -8.35
N THR A 235 10.79 3.72 -9.33
CA THR A 235 10.61 4.24 -10.69
C THR A 235 9.58 5.37 -10.66
N PRO A 236 9.96 6.62 -10.99
CA PRO A 236 9.03 7.74 -10.93
C PRO A 236 7.81 7.51 -11.85
N PRO A 237 6.61 8.00 -11.46
CA PRO A 237 5.38 7.78 -12.22
C PRO A 237 5.48 8.17 -13.70
N GLU A 238 6.16 9.28 -14.00
CA GLU A 238 6.33 9.79 -15.36
C GLU A 238 7.17 8.84 -16.23
N ILE A 239 8.14 8.14 -15.63
CA ILE A 239 8.94 7.12 -16.33
C ILE A 239 8.09 5.87 -16.58
N CYS A 240 7.29 5.45 -15.60
CA CYS A 240 6.35 4.33 -15.78
C CYS A 240 5.37 4.61 -16.93
N GLU A 241 4.83 5.83 -17.00
CA GLU A 241 3.91 6.27 -18.05
C GLU A 241 4.57 6.32 -19.43
N LEU A 242 5.79 6.87 -19.51
CA LEU A 242 6.57 6.88 -20.74
C LEU A 242 6.80 5.45 -21.26
N MET A 243 7.26 4.56 -20.39
CA MET A 243 7.55 3.17 -20.74
C MET A 243 6.29 2.42 -21.15
N ALA A 244 5.17 2.57 -20.43
CA ALA A 244 3.90 1.96 -20.81
C ALA A 244 3.44 2.39 -22.21
N ARG A 245 3.52 3.71 -22.51
CA ARG A 245 3.19 4.25 -23.84
C ARG A 245 4.08 3.69 -24.94
N GLN A 246 5.36 3.46 -24.66
CA GLN A 246 6.29 2.89 -25.63
C GLN A 246 6.06 1.39 -25.86
N VAL A 247 5.76 0.62 -24.81
CA VAL A 247 5.60 -0.84 -24.88
C VAL A 247 4.24 -1.25 -25.45
N ILE A 248 3.17 -0.58 -25.03
CA ILE A 248 1.78 -0.96 -25.39
C ILE A 248 1.28 -0.17 -26.61
N GLY A 249 1.92 0.96 -26.94
CA GLY A 249 1.66 1.73 -28.15
C GLY A 249 0.26 2.36 -28.22
N ASP A 250 -0.56 1.93 -29.18
CA ASP A 250 -1.95 2.37 -29.33
C ASP A 250 -2.97 1.37 -28.78
N CYS A 251 -2.49 0.31 -28.11
CA CYS A 251 -3.25 -0.83 -27.62
C CYS A 251 -3.97 -1.64 -28.70
N SER A 252 -3.70 -1.44 -29.99
CA SER A 252 -4.42 -2.14 -31.09
C SER A 252 -4.25 -3.65 -31.07
N GLU A 253 -3.15 -4.15 -30.51
CA GLU A 253 -2.85 -5.58 -30.37
C GLU A 253 -3.38 -6.20 -29.07
N VAL A 254 -3.84 -5.38 -28.13
CA VAL A 254 -4.34 -5.86 -26.83
C VAL A 254 -5.75 -6.40 -27.00
N LYS A 255 -5.93 -7.68 -26.65
CA LYS A 255 -7.20 -8.41 -26.71
C LYS A 255 -7.51 -9.04 -25.35
N PRO A 256 -8.78 -9.39 -25.06
CA PRO A 256 -9.10 -10.20 -23.89
C PRO A 256 -8.20 -11.45 -23.82
N GLY A 257 -7.61 -11.67 -22.65
CA GLY A 257 -6.63 -12.73 -22.40
C GLY A 257 -5.19 -12.37 -22.74
N HIS A 258 -4.88 -11.17 -23.23
CA HIS A 258 -3.49 -10.70 -23.37
C HIS A 258 -2.80 -10.71 -22.01
N SER A 259 -1.52 -11.09 -21.97
CA SER A 259 -0.76 -11.28 -20.73
C SER A 259 0.26 -10.20 -20.54
N PHE A 260 0.31 -9.66 -19.33
CA PHE A 260 1.32 -8.71 -18.88
C PHE A 260 2.06 -9.32 -17.70
N CYS A 261 3.39 -9.19 -17.72
CA CYS A 261 4.27 -9.70 -16.67
C CYS A 261 5.25 -8.62 -16.26
N ASP A 262 5.37 -8.40 -14.95
CA ASP A 262 6.42 -7.59 -14.35
C ASP A 262 7.17 -8.45 -13.31
N PRO A 263 8.40 -8.91 -13.63
CA PRO A 263 9.16 -9.83 -12.77
C PRO A 263 9.79 -9.16 -11.54
N ALA A 264 9.80 -7.82 -11.48
CA ALA A 264 10.33 -7.03 -10.38
C ALA A 264 9.40 -5.84 -10.11
N ALA A 265 8.14 -6.17 -9.87
CA ALA A 265 7.02 -5.25 -9.90
C ALA A 265 7.07 -4.18 -8.79
N GLY A 266 7.78 -4.43 -7.69
CA GLY A 266 7.65 -3.67 -6.46
C GLY A 266 6.19 -3.67 -6.01
N THR A 267 5.63 -2.48 -5.83
CA THR A 267 4.19 -2.26 -5.57
C THR A 267 3.33 -2.20 -6.84
N GLY A 268 3.92 -2.39 -8.02
CA GLY A 268 3.24 -2.44 -9.31
C GLY A 268 3.23 -1.13 -10.08
N GLY A 269 4.18 -0.21 -9.87
CA GLY A 269 4.17 1.12 -10.52
C GLY A 269 4.15 1.10 -12.06
N MET A 270 4.88 0.17 -12.67
CA MET A 270 4.84 -0.07 -14.13
C MET A 270 3.49 -0.65 -14.58
N VAL A 271 3.00 -1.64 -13.84
CA VAL A 271 1.68 -2.26 -14.08
C VAL A 271 0.56 -1.23 -13.96
N ARG A 272 0.62 -0.33 -12.98
CA ARG A 272 -0.31 0.79 -12.83
C ARG A 272 -0.39 1.64 -14.09
N ALA A 273 0.76 2.02 -14.64
CA ALA A 273 0.81 2.83 -15.86
C ALA A 273 0.21 2.08 -17.07
N ALA A 274 0.48 0.78 -17.19
CA ALA A 274 -0.14 -0.08 -18.20
C ALA A 274 -1.68 -0.14 -18.03
N VAL A 275 -2.15 -0.39 -16.81
CA VAL A 275 -3.58 -0.41 -16.45
C VAL A 275 -4.26 0.92 -16.81
N GLN A 276 -3.64 2.05 -16.48
CA GLN A 276 -4.18 3.38 -16.79
C GLN A 276 -4.29 3.59 -18.30
N MET A 277 -3.25 3.23 -19.04
CA MET A 277 -3.23 3.35 -20.50
C MET A 277 -4.29 2.47 -21.18
N LEU A 278 -4.52 1.25 -20.70
CA LEU A 278 -5.61 0.40 -21.20
C LEU A 278 -6.97 1.08 -21.00
N ARG A 279 -7.20 1.67 -19.82
CA ARG A 279 -8.44 2.39 -19.51
C ARG A 279 -8.61 3.67 -20.33
N GLU A 280 -7.54 4.42 -20.59
CA GLU A 280 -7.54 5.56 -21.53
C GLU A 280 -8.04 5.16 -22.93
N ARG A 281 -7.82 3.89 -23.32
CA ARG A 281 -8.28 3.32 -24.60
C ARG A 281 -9.61 2.57 -24.51
N GLY A 282 -10.30 2.63 -23.37
CA GLY A 282 -11.58 1.93 -23.16
C GLY A 282 -11.44 0.41 -23.04
N ILE A 283 -10.24 -0.11 -22.81
CA ILE A 283 -9.98 -1.54 -22.59
C ILE A 283 -10.05 -1.80 -21.09
N ASP A 284 -10.89 -2.76 -20.69
CA ASP A 284 -10.98 -3.18 -19.29
C ASP A 284 -9.78 -4.09 -18.91
N PRO A 285 -8.90 -3.65 -17.99
CA PRO A 285 -7.77 -4.44 -17.52
C PRO A 285 -8.16 -5.79 -16.92
N ALA A 286 -9.39 -5.94 -16.39
CA ALA A 286 -9.85 -7.21 -15.84
C ALA A 286 -9.99 -8.33 -16.88
N THR A 287 -10.06 -7.96 -18.17
CA THR A 287 -10.08 -8.90 -19.29
C THR A 287 -8.70 -9.46 -19.65
N CYS A 288 -7.62 -8.86 -19.15
CA CYS A 288 -6.24 -9.29 -19.38
C CYS A 288 -5.74 -10.22 -18.26
N ARG A 289 -4.64 -10.94 -18.50
CA ARG A 289 -3.90 -11.67 -17.48
C ARG A 289 -2.73 -10.83 -16.98
N TRP A 290 -2.52 -10.84 -15.67
CA TRP A 290 -1.46 -10.07 -15.04
C TRP A 290 -0.66 -10.95 -14.08
N HIS A 291 0.66 -10.91 -14.21
CA HIS A 291 1.57 -11.53 -13.29
C HIS A 291 2.54 -10.48 -12.75
N LEU A 292 2.49 -10.26 -11.43
CA LEU A 292 3.44 -9.40 -10.72
C LEU A 292 4.30 -10.30 -9.84
N CYS A 293 5.60 -10.06 -9.84
CA CYS A 293 6.54 -10.74 -8.96
C CYS A 293 7.45 -9.72 -8.29
N ASP A 294 7.74 -9.92 -7.01
CA ASP A 294 8.81 -9.19 -6.34
C ASP A 294 9.47 -10.06 -5.27
N ILE A 295 10.75 -9.83 -4.98
CA ILE A 295 11.46 -10.58 -3.94
C ILE A 295 11.18 -10.03 -2.54
N ASP A 296 10.85 -8.74 -2.41
CA ASP A 296 10.50 -8.12 -1.13
C ASP A 296 9.05 -8.46 -0.73
N PRO A 297 8.85 -9.15 0.41
CA PRO A 297 7.50 -9.46 0.90
C PRO A 297 6.62 -8.23 1.13
N ILE A 298 7.19 -7.09 1.54
CA ILE A 298 6.42 -5.87 1.80
C ILE A 298 6.00 -5.20 0.49
N ALA A 299 6.89 -5.15 -0.51
CA ALA A 299 6.55 -4.68 -1.85
C ALA A 299 5.48 -5.56 -2.51
N ALA A 300 5.65 -6.89 -2.48
CA ALA A 300 4.67 -7.82 -3.02
C ALA A 300 3.30 -7.73 -2.30
N ALA A 301 3.30 -7.51 -0.99
CA ALA A 301 2.08 -7.24 -0.24
C ALA A 301 1.41 -5.91 -0.68
N GLY A 302 2.21 -4.86 -0.89
CA GLY A 302 1.75 -3.59 -1.45
C GLY A 302 1.17 -3.73 -2.86
N ALA A 303 1.80 -4.55 -3.71
CA ALA A 303 1.25 -4.90 -5.03
C ALA A 303 -0.10 -5.61 -4.92
N ALA A 304 -0.26 -6.55 -3.99
CA ALA A 304 -1.53 -7.23 -3.77
C ALA A 304 -2.66 -6.26 -3.36
N VAL A 305 -2.34 -5.29 -2.49
CA VAL A 305 -3.25 -4.19 -2.12
C VAL A 305 -3.61 -3.34 -3.33
N ASN A 306 -2.62 -2.95 -4.12
CA ASN A 306 -2.82 -2.13 -5.31
C ASN A 306 -3.64 -2.86 -6.39
N VAL A 307 -3.45 -4.17 -6.59
CA VAL A 307 -4.28 -4.97 -7.50
C VAL A 307 -5.77 -4.93 -7.11
N LEU A 308 -6.06 -4.99 -5.81
CA LEU A 308 -7.43 -4.83 -5.28
C LEU A 308 -7.95 -3.41 -5.52
N LEU A 309 -7.16 -2.40 -5.15
CA LEU A 309 -7.53 -0.99 -5.25
C LEU A 309 -7.77 -0.58 -6.71
N TRP A 310 -6.89 -0.98 -7.61
CA TRP A 310 -6.94 -0.70 -9.04
C TRP A 310 -7.96 -1.56 -9.77
N LYS A 311 -8.68 -2.47 -9.10
CA LYS A 311 -9.73 -3.32 -9.70
C LYS A 311 -9.26 -4.05 -10.96
N MET A 312 -8.11 -4.71 -10.90
CA MET A 312 -7.54 -5.44 -12.05
C MET A 312 -8.19 -6.81 -12.32
N GLY A 313 -9.27 -7.13 -11.60
CA GLY A 313 -10.05 -8.34 -11.83
C GLY A 313 -9.38 -9.64 -11.35
N PRO A 314 -10.06 -10.77 -11.60
CA PRO A 314 -9.67 -12.07 -11.07
C PRO A 314 -8.47 -12.68 -11.79
N ASN A 315 -8.08 -12.19 -12.96
CA ASN A 315 -6.99 -12.76 -13.77
C ASN A 315 -5.60 -12.21 -13.40
N THR A 316 -5.47 -11.63 -12.21
CA THR A 316 -4.21 -11.09 -11.68
C THR A 316 -3.64 -12.01 -10.61
N THR A 317 -2.33 -12.24 -10.65
CA THR A 317 -1.55 -12.95 -9.64
C THR A 317 -0.40 -12.08 -9.14
N VAL A 318 -0.04 -12.27 -7.87
CA VAL A 318 1.12 -11.62 -7.25
C VAL A 318 1.95 -12.68 -6.55
N TRP A 319 3.20 -12.83 -6.95
CA TRP A 319 4.19 -13.74 -6.39
C TRP A 319 5.19 -12.99 -5.54
N CYS A 320 5.61 -13.58 -4.42
CA CYS A 320 6.80 -13.15 -3.70
C CYS A 320 7.86 -14.24 -3.82
N GLY A 321 8.96 -13.92 -4.49
CA GLY A 321 10.04 -14.85 -4.70
C GLY A 321 11.12 -14.30 -5.62
N ASP A 322 12.21 -15.04 -5.69
CA ASP A 322 13.33 -14.74 -6.58
C ASP A 322 13.03 -15.28 -7.98
N THR A 323 12.73 -14.37 -8.92
CA THR A 323 12.44 -14.72 -10.33
C THR A 323 13.64 -15.29 -11.08
N LEU A 324 14.87 -15.02 -10.61
CA LEU A 324 16.08 -15.58 -11.22
C LEU A 324 16.32 -17.02 -10.73
N ALA A 325 15.97 -17.31 -9.48
CA ALA A 325 16.13 -18.65 -8.91
C ALA A 325 14.94 -19.59 -9.21
N GLN A 326 13.75 -19.05 -9.43
CA GLN A 326 12.52 -19.81 -9.62
C GLN A 326 12.00 -19.66 -11.05
N ALA A 327 11.99 -20.76 -11.79
CA ALA A 327 11.37 -20.78 -13.11
C ALA A 327 9.83 -20.78 -12.99
N ASP A 328 9.18 -20.08 -13.92
CA ASP A 328 7.72 -20.13 -14.11
C ASP A 328 6.93 -19.71 -12.85
N THR A 329 7.28 -18.53 -12.31
CA THR A 329 6.63 -17.91 -11.16
C THR A 329 5.13 -17.67 -11.38
N GLU A 330 4.70 -17.49 -12.64
CA GLU A 330 3.27 -17.35 -12.98
C GLU A 330 2.50 -18.62 -12.66
N ARG A 331 2.96 -19.79 -13.13
CA ARG A 331 2.32 -21.06 -12.81
C ARG A 331 2.31 -21.33 -11.30
N LEU A 332 3.42 -21.06 -10.61
CA LEU A 332 3.50 -21.24 -9.16
C LEU A 332 2.46 -20.37 -8.43
N ALA A 333 2.30 -19.11 -8.84
CA ALA A 333 1.31 -18.20 -8.28
C ALA A 333 -0.13 -18.65 -8.59
N LEU A 334 -0.39 -19.19 -9.78
CA LEU A 334 -1.70 -19.74 -10.14
C LEU A 334 -2.05 -21.00 -9.33
N GLU A 335 -1.08 -21.89 -9.11
CA GLU A 335 -1.26 -23.09 -8.28
C GLU A 335 -1.49 -22.73 -6.81
N GLU A 336 -0.73 -21.76 -6.27
CA GLU A 336 -0.93 -21.26 -4.91
C GLU A 336 -2.31 -20.63 -4.75
N LYS A 337 -2.71 -19.79 -5.71
CA LYS A 337 -4.05 -19.22 -5.76
C LYS A 337 -5.13 -20.31 -5.75
N ALA A 338 -5.01 -21.34 -6.58
CA ALA A 338 -5.98 -22.44 -6.60
C ALA A 338 -6.12 -23.10 -5.22
N ARG A 339 -5.00 -23.44 -4.57
CA ARG A 339 -4.98 -24.02 -3.21
C ARG A 339 -5.64 -23.11 -2.17
N ILE A 340 -5.39 -21.80 -2.24
CA ILE A 340 -5.98 -20.83 -1.31
C ILE A 340 -7.50 -20.72 -1.51
N PHE A 341 -7.97 -20.73 -2.75
CA PHE A 341 -9.40 -20.72 -3.04
C PHE A 341 -10.08 -22.00 -2.55
N GLU A 342 -9.48 -23.17 -2.78
CA GLU A 342 -9.97 -24.45 -2.24
C GLU A 342 -10.06 -24.42 -0.71
N HIS A 343 -9.02 -23.91 -0.04
CA HIS A 343 -9.02 -23.76 1.41
C HIS A 343 -10.12 -22.80 1.91
N ARG A 344 -10.34 -21.68 1.22
CA ARG A 344 -11.44 -20.75 1.55
C ARG A 344 -12.80 -21.44 1.45
N GLU A 345 -13.05 -22.17 0.36
CA GLU A 345 -14.34 -22.86 0.18
C GLU A 345 -14.58 -23.93 1.24
N ASP A 346 -13.55 -24.69 1.62
CA ASP A 346 -13.62 -25.65 2.73
C ASP A 346 -13.98 -24.96 4.06
N LEU A 347 -13.31 -23.84 4.40
CA LEU A 347 -13.62 -23.08 5.60
C LEU A 347 -15.04 -22.48 5.59
N ARG A 348 -15.49 -21.95 4.44
CA ARG A 348 -16.84 -21.41 4.29
C ARG A 348 -17.89 -22.51 4.44
N TRP A 349 -17.64 -23.68 3.87
CA TRP A 349 -18.52 -24.84 4.03
C TRP A 349 -18.63 -25.24 5.51
N LYS A 350 -17.50 -25.40 6.21
CA LYS A 350 -17.47 -25.72 7.65
C LYS A 350 -18.23 -24.69 8.48
N ALA A 351 -18.00 -23.39 8.23
CA ALA A 351 -18.69 -22.31 8.94
C ALA A 351 -20.21 -22.32 8.68
N ALA A 352 -20.64 -22.56 7.44
CA ALA A 352 -22.05 -22.69 7.09
C ALA A 352 -22.71 -23.87 7.79
N THR A 353 -22.02 -25.02 7.88
CA THR A 353 -22.50 -26.20 8.62
C THR A 353 -22.69 -25.89 10.10
N VAL A 354 -21.71 -25.27 10.75
CA VAL A 354 -21.81 -24.89 12.17
C VAL A 354 -22.97 -23.91 12.40
N ALA A 355 -23.09 -22.88 11.55
CA ALA A 355 -24.18 -21.92 11.65
C ALA A 355 -25.57 -22.58 11.49
N ALA A 356 -25.70 -23.54 10.57
CA ALA A 356 -26.94 -24.30 10.38
C ALA A 356 -27.31 -25.16 11.60
N VAL A 357 -26.32 -25.80 12.23
CA VAL A 357 -26.53 -26.57 13.47
C VAL A 357 -27.01 -25.67 14.60
N LEU A 358 -26.35 -24.53 14.84
CA LEU A 358 -26.74 -23.57 15.88
C LEU A 358 -28.15 -23.00 15.65
N GLN A 359 -28.53 -22.74 14.40
CA GLN A 359 -29.89 -22.30 14.06
C GLN A 359 -30.93 -23.38 14.33
N ALA A 360 -30.63 -24.65 14.01
CA ALA A 360 -31.53 -25.76 14.28
C ALA A 360 -31.74 -25.97 15.79
N GLU A 361 -30.67 -25.87 16.59
CA GLU A 361 -30.73 -25.94 18.06
C GLU A 361 -31.61 -24.82 18.64
N GLU A 362 -31.45 -23.58 18.17
CA GLU A 362 -32.27 -22.45 18.63
C GLU A 362 -33.75 -22.60 18.23
N LEU A 363 -34.03 -23.11 17.02
CA LEU A 363 -35.40 -23.41 16.59
C LEU A 363 -36.03 -24.51 17.45
N LEU A 364 -35.29 -25.57 17.76
CA LEU A 364 -35.75 -26.64 18.64
C LEU A 364 -36.04 -26.10 20.05
N ALA A 365 -35.14 -25.29 20.60
CA ALA A 365 -35.32 -24.64 21.90
C ALA A 365 -36.55 -23.70 21.94
N ARG A 366 -36.85 -23.01 20.84
CA ARG A 366 -38.08 -22.20 20.71
C ARG A 366 -39.33 -23.05 20.62
N ALA A 367 -39.29 -24.17 19.91
CA ALA A 367 -40.43 -25.08 19.79
C ALA A 367 -40.77 -25.73 21.13
N THR A 368 -39.77 -26.19 21.89
CA THR A 368 -39.98 -26.78 23.22
C THR A 368 -40.50 -25.77 24.23
N ARG A 369 -40.00 -24.52 24.22
CA ARG A 369 -40.53 -23.42 25.06
C ARG A 369 -41.97 -23.02 24.76
N LYS A 370 -42.48 -23.25 23.56
CA LYS A 370 -43.88 -22.99 23.19
C LYS A 370 -44.82 -24.15 23.54
N ALA A 371 -44.28 -25.35 23.73
CA ALA A 371 -45.04 -26.55 24.05
C ALA A 371 -45.19 -26.79 25.57
N ALA A 372 -44.35 -26.15 26.38
CA ALA A 372 -44.48 -26.03 27.83
C ALA A 372 -45.29 -24.76 28.18
#